data_AF-R5Q756-F1
#
_entry.id   AF-R5Q756-F1
#
_cell.length_a   1.000
_cell.length_b   1.000
_cell.length_c   1.000
_cell.angle_alpha   90.00
_cell.angle_beta   90.00
_cell.angle_gamma   90.00
#
_symmetry.space_group_name_H-M   'P 1'
#
loop_
_entity.id
_entity.type
_entity.pdbx_description
1 polymer ?
#
loop_
_entity_poly.entity_id
_entity_poly.type
_entity_poly.pdbx_seq_one_letter_code
_entity_poly.pdbx_strand_id
1 'polypeptide(L)'
;MAQLSDLTFDKMMARIADMKPEDVFYPRYEFKNEEEVKSALIALNKVGVKTVGFSNKEPLNTAAAASDEDYFISVHQMNFAFGEKQAKWVADNLNLIPNVETLDFSGCKVGDKNAALLLKALQNTNVTDLHLENTYLTSQIGSAFKDTLPRTKLKKLSIGNNYSMKDDAYAQLVAVLPETKIETLNLSKGNVADKSAAAFEKVLPESSLTSLNINSAGFSKDGMTAFVNGLKKSKLTDLNMSQMRHTEQTAAILTDALPELHVKKLRYDIWHTYSDEFYDKAAKSIRDPRCRLEQPFFGVSYASPQNAQKINSACEFLKSNVAYRLAIAQKTKANAGKEPPEEMGLVDALENGFIEQALNRRPPLSSAVCMTEEKDGVSLLSAAIRAERLDTLFSSKNWNNAKEFAAAWDHVPPEHRWQLDGKDGRPSFPKIKNEVMKKAVLSAVRKNNVRN
;
A
#
# COMPACT_ATOMS: atom_id res chain seq x y z
N MET A 1 -6.78 17.26 -31.83
CA MET A 1 -5.83 17.11 -32.96
C MET A 1 -4.53 17.83 -32.60
N ALA A 2 -3.40 17.30 -33.10
CA ALA A 2 -1.98 17.65 -32.85
C ALA A 2 -1.39 17.13 -31.51
N GLN A 3 -0.33 16.30 -31.44
CA GLN A 3 0.66 15.85 -32.44
C GLN A 3 1.02 14.36 -32.22
N LEU A 4 0.71 13.48 -33.18
CA LEU A 4 1.44 12.21 -33.34
C LEU A 4 2.80 12.60 -33.91
N SER A 5 3.84 12.70 -33.08
CA SER A 5 5.11 13.30 -33.51
C SER A 5 5.95 12.44 -34.45
N ASP A 6 5.51 11.22 -34.82
CA ASP A 6 6.17 10.37 -35.82
C ASP A 6 5.21 9.96 -36.93
N LEU A 7 4.92 10.91 -37.84
CA LEU A 7 4.02 10.67 -38.99
C LEU A 7 4.54 9.61 -39.99
N THR A 8 5.79 9.16 -39.88
CA THR A 8 6.39 8.18 -40.77
C THR A 8 7.24 7.17 -40.01
N PHE A 9 7.37 5.96 -40.58
CA PHE A 9 8.21 4.89 -40.03
C PHE A 9 9.66 5.35 -39.82
N ASP A 10 10.24 6.08 -40.79
CA ASP A 10 11.61 6.58 -40.70
C ASP A 10 11.84 7.53 -39.52
N LYS A 11 10.85 8.39 -39.20
CA LYS A 11 10.94 9.29 -38.04
C LYS A 11 10.89 8.52 -36.73
N MET A 12 10.00 7.53 -36.64
CA MET A 12 9.95 6.63 -35.48
C MET A 12 11.27 5.86 -35.30
N MET A 13 11.84 5.33 -36.38
CA MET A 13 13.12 4.61 -36.34
C MET A 13 14.28 5.52 -35.95
N ALA A 14 14.31 6.76 -36.45
CA ALA A 14 15.29 7.77 -36.03
C ALA A 14 15.16 8.07 -34.53
N ARG A 15 13.93 8.22 -34.01
CA ARG A 15 13.70 8.39 -32.58
C ARG A 15 14.20 7.19 -31.77
N ILE A 16 13.93 5.96 -32.21
CA ILE A 16 14.43 4.74 -31.54
C ILE A 16 15.96 4.77 -31.44
N ALA A 17 16.67 5.23 -32.47
CA ALA A 17 18.13 5.29 -32.48
C ALA A 17 18.71 6.21 -31.40
N ASP A 18 17.95 7.22 -30.96
CA ASP A 18 18.35 8.17 -29.92
C ASP A 18 17.87 7.77 -28.51
N MET A 19 17.10 6.67 -28.38
CA MET A 19 16.58 6.21 -27.08
C MET A 19 17.66 5.60 -26.19
N LYS A 20 17.43 5.72 -24.88
CA LYS A 20 18.23 5.14 -23.81
C LYS A 20 17.51 3.97 -23.14
N PRO A 21 18.22 3.10 -22.41
CA PRO A 21 17.61 1.96 -21.72
C PRO A 21 16.47 2.32 -20.77
N GLU A 22 16.55 3.49 -20.12
CA GLU A 22 15.53 4.01 -19.21
C GLU A 22 14.30 4.62 -19.91
N ASP A 23 14.38 4.87 -21.22
CA ASP A 23 13.27 5.44 -21.97
C ASP A 23 12.15 4.41 -22.18
N VAL A 24 10.93 4.94 -22.33
CA VAL A 24 9.74 4.14 -22.59
C VAL A 24 9.32 4.30 -24.05
N PHE A 25 9.23 3.19 -24.78
CA PHE A 25 8.81 3.21 -26.17
C PHE A 25 7.30 3.09 -26.31
N TYR A 26 6.68 4.03 -27.03
CA TYR A 26 5.38 3.84 -27.69
C TYR A 26 5.53 4.26 -29.14
N PRO A 27 5.01 3.48 -30.10
CA PRO A 27 5.30 3.70 -31.52
C PRO A 27 4.89 5.08 -32.01
N ARG A 28 3.79 5.67 -31.50
CA ARG A 28 3.19 6.91 -32.03
C ARG A 28 3.04 6.88 -33.57
N TYR A 29 2.91 5.67 -34.12
CA TYR A 29 2.94 5.33 -35.54
C TYR A 29 2.15 4.02 -35.74
N GLU A 30 1.35 3.94 -36.80
CA GLU A 30 0.59 2.74 -37.13
C GLU A 30 1.41 1.85 -38.08
N PHE A 31 1.86 0.69 -37.56
CA PHE A 31 2.62 -0.28 -38.34
C PHE A 31 1.80 -0.83 -39.51
N LYS A 32 2.36 -0.78 -40.71
CA LYS A 32 1.69 -1.25 -41.93
C LYS A 32 1.78 -2.76 -42.13
N ASN A 33 2.80 -3.39 -41.54
CA ASN A 33 3.06 -4.82 -41.67
C ASN A 33 3.99 -5.34 -40.54
N GLU A 34 4.17 -6.66 -40.49
CA GLU A 34 4.99 -7.34 -39.49
C GLU A 34 6.49 -7.03 -39.61
N GLU A 35 7.00 -6.72 -40.81
CA GLU A 35 8.42 -6.37 -41.00
C GLU A 35 8.76 -4.99 -40.40
N GLU A 36 7.82 -4.04 -40.42
CA GLU A 36 7.98 -2.77 -39.70
C GLU A 36 8.02 -3.01 -38.17
N VAL A 37 7.14 -3.87 -37.64
CA VAL A 37 7.15 -4.24 -36.20
C VAL A 37 8.47 -4.89 -35.83
N LYS A 38 8.90 -5.88 -36.61
CA LYS A 38 10.17 -6.60 -36.41
C LYS A 38 11.37 -5.67 -36.42
N SER A 39 11.43 -4.77 -37.39
CA SER A 39 12.53 -3.79 -37.53
C SER A 39 12.58 -2.87 -36.31
N ALA A 40 11.43 -2.39 -35.82
CA ALA A 40 11.35 -1.59 -34.61
C ALA A 40 11.81 -2.36 -33.37
N LEU A 41 11.35 -3.61 -33.17
CA LEU A 41 11.75 -4.42 -32.02
C LEU A 41 13.26 -4.72 -32.00
N ILE A 42 13.86 -5.03 -33.16
CA ILE A 42 15.31 -5.23 -33.26
C ILE A 42 16.07 -3.96 -32.91
N ALA A 43 15.60 -2.80 -33.39
CA ALA A 43 16.21 -1.52 -33.08
C ALA A 43 16.11 -1.18 -31.59
N LEU A 44 14.95 -1.41 -30.97
CA LEU A 44 14.73 -1.21 -29.52
C LEU A 44 15.67 -2.08 -28.68
N ASN A 45 15.83 -3.35 -29.05
CA ASN A 45 16.78 -4.24 -28.39
C ASN A 45 18.22 -3.74 -28.55
N LYS A 46 18.60 -3.22 -29.72
CA LYS A 46 19.94 -2.69 -29.99
C LYS A 46 20.28 -1.50 -29.10
N VAL A 47 19.32 -0.63 -28.80
CA VAL A 47 19.50 0.51 -27.89
C VAL A 47 19.23 0.17 -26.42
N GLY A 48 18.79 -1.05 -26.13
CA GLY A 48 18.64 -1.57 -24.77
C GLY A 48 17.39 -1.08 -24.02
N VAL A 49 16.37 -0.62 -24.73
CA VAL A 49 15.10 -0.18 -24.11
C VAL A 49 14.46 -1.33 -23.33
N LYS A 50 14.06 -1.04 -22.09
CA LYS A 50 13.47 -2.03 -21.17
C LYS A 50 11.95 -2.06 -21.15
N THR A 51 11.30 -0.99 -21.60
CA THR A 51 9.85 -0.84 -21.58
C THR A 51 9.31 -0.59 -22.98
N VAL A 52 8.51 -1.54 -23.47
CA VAL A 52 7.95 -1.49 -24.83
C VAL A 52 6.43 -1.53 -24.75
N GLY A 53 5.82 -0.42 -25.20
CA GLY A 53 4.40 -0.28 -25.41
C GLY A 53 4.00 -0.46 -26.87
N PHE A 54 2.81 -0.99 -27.10
CA PHE A 54 2.26 -1.30 -28.43
C PHE A 54 1.07 -0.44 -28.83
N SER A 55 0.60 0.44 -27.93
CA SER A 55 -0.48 1.37 -28.21
C SER A 55 0.03 2.66 -28.87
N ASN A 56 -0.83 3.35 -29.62
CA ASN A 56 -0.49 4.63 -30.27
C ASN A 56 -0.53 5.83 -29.31
N LYS A 57 -0.75 5.62 -28.01
CA LYS A 57 -0.78 6.66 -26.99
C LYS A 57 0.17 6.28 -25.87
N GLU A 58 0.80 7.28 -25.26
CA GLU A 58 1.48 7.08 -23.98
C GLU A 58 0.50 6.50 -22.95
N PRO A 59 0.99 5.69 -22.00
CA PRO A 59 0.13 5.07 -21.03
C PRO A 59 -0.43 6.18 -20.16
N LEU A 60 -1.70 6.05 -19.78
CA LEU A 60 -2.27 6.88 -18.73
C LEU A 60 -1.44 6.62 -17.47
N ASN A 61 -0.67 7.63 -17.05
CA ASN A 61 0.34 7.58 -16.00
C ASN A 61 -0.06 6.61 -14.86
N THR A 62 0.63 5.48 -14.75
CA THR A 62 0.25 4.34 -13.89
C THR A 62 0.51 4.58 -12.40
N ALA A 63 0.99 5.77 -12.01
CA ALA A 63 1.30 6.12 -10.61
C ALA A 63 0.58 7.37 -10.07
N ALA A 64 -0.10 8.15 -10.91
CA ALA A 64 -0.86 9.31 -10.48
C ALA A 64 -2.34 9.11 -10.81
N ALA A 65 -3.21 9.33 -9.83
CA ALA A 65 -4.65 9.39 -10.03
C ALA A 65 -4.98 10.39 -11.16
N ALA A 66 -5.21 9.89 -12.38
CA ALA A 66 -5.90 10.67 -13.39
C ALA A 66 -7.35 10.85 -12.92
N SER A 67 -7.80 12.10 -12.79
CA SER A 67 -9.22 12.42 -12.72
C SER A 67 -9.98 11.77 -13.88
N ASP A 68 -11.20 11.31 -13.63
CA ASP A 68 -11.99 10.54 -14.61
C ASP A 68 -12.22 11.25 -15.95
N GLU A 69 -12.15 12.59 -16.00
CA GLU A 69 -12.32 13.35 -17.25
C GLU A 69 -11.23 13.04 -18.29
N ASP A 70 -9.99 12.81 -17.87
CA ASP A 70 -8.89 12.45 -18.79
C ASP A 70 -9.03 11.01 -19.32
N TYR A 71 -9.64 10.11 -18.54
CA TYR A 71 -9.81 8.71 -18.89
C TYR A 71 -11.00 8.49 -19.85
N PHE A 72 -12.16 9.13 -19.57
CA PHE A 72 -13.39 8.95 -20.36
C PHE A 72 -13.28 9.51 -21.80
N ILE A 73 -12.56 10.62 -21.97
CA ILE A 73 -12.26 11.21 -23.29
C ILE A 73 -11.36 10.27 -24.12
N SER A 74 -10.53 9.44 -23.47
CA SER A 74 -9.56 8.60 -24.17
C SER A 74 -10.15 7.34 -24.83
N VAL A 75 -11.19 6.72 -24.24
CA VAL A 75 -11.70 5.39 -24.63
C VAL A 75 -12.57 5.43 -25.89
N HIS A 76 -13.30 6.52 -26.14
CA HIS A 76 -14.15 6.66 -27.33
C HIS A 76 -13.40 7.20 -28.57
N GLN A 77 -12.09 7.48 -28.46
CA GLN A 77 -11.23 7.94 -29.55
C GLN A 77 -10.00 7.04 -29.76
N MET A 78 -10.09 5.74 -29.43
CA MET A 78 -8.98 4.80 -29.65
C MET A 78 -9.03 4.25 -31.07
N ASN A 79 -8.18 4.80 -31.94
CA ASN A 79 -7.74 4.09 -33.12
C ASN A 79 -6.82 2.95 -32.65
N PHE A 80 -7.29 1.70 -32.70
CA PHE A 80 -6.52 0.53 -32.24
C PHE A 80 -5.30 0.34 -33.14
N ALA A 81 -4.14 0.78 -32.69
CA ALA A 81 -2.87 0.60 -33.39
C ALA A 81 -2.50 -0.87 -33.62
N PHE A 82 -2.86 -1.71 -32.64
CA PHE A 82 -2.43 -3.11 -32.54
C PHE A 82 -3.65 -4.02 -32.35
N GLY A 83 -3.88 -4.89 -33.33
CA GLY A 83 -4.97 -5.87 -33.33
C GLY A 83 -4.51 -7.28 -32.94
N GLU A 84 -5.45 -8.23 -32.98
CA GLU A 84 -5.22 -9.63 -32.56
C GLU A 84 -4.07 -10.30 -33.31
N LYS A 85 -3.92 -10.02 -34.61
CA LYS A 85 -2.85 -10.59 -35.44
C LYS A 85 -1.48 -10.13 -34.96
N GLN A 86 -1.31 -8.83 -34.72
CA GLN A 86 -0.04 -8.28 -34.27
C GLN A 86 0.27 -8.69 -32.82
N ALA A 87 -0.72 -8.76 -31.94
CA ALA A 87 -0.53 -9.26 -30.58
C ALA A 87 -0.04 -10.73 -30.57
N LYS A 88 -0.63 -11.56 -31.43
CA LYS A 88 -0.14 -12.93 -31.65
C LYS A 88 1.29 -12.93 -32.18
N TRP A 89 1.57 -12.13 -33.20
CA TRP A 89 2.90 -12.06 -33.80
C TRP A 89 3.97 -11.67 -32.76
N VAL A 90 3.69 -10.68 -31.91
CA VAL A 90 4.61 -10.29 -30.84
C VAL A 90 4.81 -11.44 -29.84
N ALA A 91 3.74 -12.14 -29.45
CA ALA A 91 3.86 -13.31 -28.57
C ALA A 91 4.79 -14.39 -29.13
N ASP A 92 4.76 -14.61 -30.45
CA ASP A 92 5.62 -15.58 -31.14
C ASP A 92 7.06 -15.09 -31.32
N ASN A 93 7.33 -13.78 -31.16
CA ASN A 93 8.61 -13.14 -31.50
C ASN A 93 9.26 -12.35 -30.34
N LEU A 94 8.90 -12.62 -29.07
CA LEU A 94 9.51 -11.97 -27.91
C LEU A 94 11.03 -12.19 -27.80
N ASN A 95 11.58 -13.20 -28.48
CA ASN A 95 13.02 -13.44 -28.59
C ASN A 95 13.78 -12.31 -29.33
N LEU A 96 13.09 -11.41 -30.04
CA LEU A 96 13.69 -10.24 -30.66
C LEU A 96 14.06 -9.15 -29.63
N ILE A 97 13.45 -9.19 -28.46
CA ILE A 97 13.63 -8.21 -27.36
C ILE A 97 13.92 -8.94 -26.02
N PRO A 98 14.99 -9.76 -25.94
CA PRO A 98 15.27 -10.62 -24.79
C PRO A 98 15.56 -9.86 -23.48
N ASN A 99 15.90 -8.57 -23.57
CA ASN A 99 16.24 -7.71 -22.44
C ASN A 99 15.07 -6.85 -21.94
N VAL A 100 13.90 -6.94 -22.58
CA VAL A 100 12.72 -6.19 -22.15
C VAL A 100 12.19 -6.73 -20.82
N GLU A 101 11.92 -5.80 -19.90
CA GLU A 101 11.42 -6.07 -18.56
C GLU A 101 9.92 -5.71 -18.45
N THR A 102 9.42 -4.80 -19.28
CA THR A 102 8.02 -4.36 -19.28
C THR A 102 7.40 -4.39 -20.66
N LEU A 103 6.25 -5.07 -20.78
CA LEU A 103 5.42 -5.06 -21.99
C LEU A 103 4.08 -4.40 -21.71
N ASP A 104 3.72 -3.43 -22.54
CA ASP A 104 2.46 -2.71 -22.42
C ASP A 104 1.59 -2.83 -23.68
N PHE A 105 0.48 -3.55 -23.53
CA PHE A 105 -0.55 -3.71 -24.54
C PHE A 105 -1.85 -2.97 -24.17
N SER A 106 -1.86 -2.09 -23.16
CA SER A 106 -3.06 -1.37 -22.76
C SER A 106 -3.73 -0.67 -23.95
N GLY A 107 -5.04 -0.87 -24.12
CA GLY A 107 -5.80 -0.31 -25.23
C GLY A 107 -5.56 -0.97 -26.59
N CYS A 108 -4.87 -2.12 -26.65
CA CYS A 108 -4.75 -2.94 -27.87
C CYS A 108 -5.83 -4.02 -27.92
N LYS A 109 -6.25 -4.46 -29.12
CA LYS A 109 -7.22 -5.56 -29.25
C LYS A 109 -6.51 -6.92 -29.18
N VAL A 110 -6.14 -7.34 -27.97
CA VAL A 110 -5.40 -8.61 -27.74
C VAL A 110 -6.35 -9.81 -27.75
N GLY A 111 -7.41 -9.77 -26.92
CA GLY A 111 -8.34 -10.88 -26.72
C GLY A 111 -7.75 -12.10 -25.99
N ASP A 112 -8.61 -12.97 -25.46
CA ASP A 112 -8.21 -14.05 -24.54
C ASP A 112 -7.17 -15.01 -25.14
N LYS A 113 -7.37 -15.41 -26.41
CA LYS A 113 -6.48 -16.36 -27.08
C LYS A 113 -5.05 -15.84 -27.16
N ASN A 114 -4.86 -14.58 -27.55
CA ASN A 114 -3.52 -14.03 -27.72
C ASN A 114 -2.91 -13.61 -26.38
N ALA A 115 -3.73 -13.18 -25.41
CA ALA A 115 -3.26 -12.97 -24.05
C ALA A 115 -2.74 -14.26 -23.41
N ALA A 116 -3.42 -15.40 -23.64
CA ALA A 116 -2.93 -16.71 -23.21
C ALA A 116 -1.61 -17.10 -23.90
N LEU A 117 -1.44 -16.79 -25.19
CA LEU A 117 -0.18 -16.99 -25.91
C LEU A 117 0.95 -16.11 -25.34
N LEU A 118 0.66 -14.83 -25.08
CA LEU A 118 1.60 -13.92 -24.42
C LEU A 118 2.06 -14.49 -23.08
N LEU A 119 1.12 -14.80 -22.17
CA LEU A 119 1.45 -15.36 -20.85
C LEU A 119 2.30 -16.64 -20.94
N LYS A 120 2.02 -17.51 -21.91
CA LYS A 120 2.83 -18.71 -22.16
C LYS A 120 4.24 -18.36 -22.61
N ALA A 121 4.39 -17.40 -23.51
CA ALA A 121 5.69 -16.94 -24.00
C ALA A 121 6.55 -16.33 -22.87
N LEU A 122 5.92 -15.56 -21.95
CA LEU A 122 6.63 -14.87 -20.87
C LEU A 122 7.40 -15.80 -19.91
N GLN A 123 7.04 -17.08 -19.82
CA GLN A 123 7.73 -18.08 -18.99
C GLN A 123 9.24 -18.16 -19.30
N ASN A 124 9.63 -17.85 -20.55
CA ASN A 124 11.01 -17.93 -21.03
C ASN A 124 11.66 -16.56 -21.26
N THR A 125 11.12 -15.49 -20.67
CA THR A 125 11.60 -14.11 -20.87
C THR A 125 12.14 -13.49 -19.57
N ASN A 126 12.59 -12.24 -19.64
CA ASN A 126 12.95 -11.43 -18.46
C ASN A 126 11.84 -10.43 -18.07
N VAL A 127 10.67 -10.51 -18.70
CA VAL A 127 9.56 -9.61 -18.42
C VAL A 127 9.04 -9.83 -17.00
N THR A 128 9.00 -8.76 -16.22
CA THR A 128 8.46 -8.71 -14.88
C THR A 128 7.16 -7.93 -14.81
N ASP A 129 6.86 -7.10 -15.81
CA ASP A 129 5.74 -6.18 -15.78
C ASP A 129 4.90 -6.34 -17.06
N LEU A 130 3.61 -6.64 -16.91
CA LEU A 130 2.67 -6.83 -18.02
C LEU A 130 1.41 -5.99 -17.83
N HIS A 131 1.10 -5.19 -18.84
CA HIS A 131 -0.08 -4.34 -18.91
C HIS A 131 -1.03 -4.80 -20.03
N LEU A 132 -2.24 -5.17 -19.65
CA LEU A 132 -3.33 -5.70 -20.49
C LEU A 132 -4.65 -4.98 -20.21
N GLU A 133 -4.60 -3.72 -19.79
CA GLU A 133 -5.78 -2.90 -19.51
C GLU A 133 -6.56 -2.62 -20.80
N ASN A 134 -7.89 -2.75 -20.77
CA ASN A 134 -8.73 -2.51 -21.94
C ASN A 134 -8.28 -3.30 -23.20
N THR A 135 -8.02 -4.60 -23.03
CA THR A 135 -7.50 -5.46 -24.11
C THR A 135 -8.51 -6.50 -24.62
N TYR A 136 -9.80 -6.25 -24.39
CA TYR A 136 -10.91 -7.12 -24.79
C TYR A 136 -10.81 -8.52 -24.18
N LEU A 137 -10.30 -8.64 -22.96
CA LEU A 137 -10.34 -9.90 -22.23
C LEU A 137 -11.78 -10.22 -21.81
N THR A 138 -12.12 -11.50 -21.83
CA THR A 138 -13.39 -12.06 -21.37
C THR A 138 -13.13 -13.14 -20.33
N SER A 139 -14.17 -13.81 -19.84
CA SER A 139 -14.02 -14.80 -18.77
C SER A 139 -13.25 -16.07 -19.20
N GLN A 140 -12.98 -16.26 -20.50
CA GLN A 140 -12.24 -17.43 -20.99
C GLN A 140 -10.74 -17.37 -20.63
N ILE A 141 -10.20 -16.19 -20.29
CA ILE A 141 -8.79 -16.06 -19.89
C ILE A 141 -8.47 -16.70 -18.52
N GLY A 142 -9.49 -16.96 -17.69
CA GLY A 142 -9.30 -17.41 -16.30
C GLY A 142 -8.41 -18.65 -16.16
N SER A 143 -8.61 -19.66 -17.02
CA SER A 143 -7.79 -20.88 -17.00
C SER A 143 -6.34 -20.60 -17.40
N ALA A 144 -6.11 -19.72 -18.38
CA ALA A 144 -4.77 -19.34 -18.78
C ALA A 144 -4.02 -18.64 -17.63
N PHE A 145 -4.68 -17.76 -16.87
CA PHE A 145 -4.06 -17.17 -15.68
C PHE A 145 -3.62 -18.24 -14.68
N LYS A 146 -4.52 -19.17 -14.36
CA LYS A 146 -4.25 -20.27 -13.44
C LYS A 146 -3.06 -21.12 -13.88
N ASP A 147 -3.00 -21.48 -15.16
CA ASP A 147 -2.04 -22.45 -15.67
C ASP A 147 -0.66 -21.85 -15.95
N THR A 148 -0.59 -20.53 -16.18
CA THR A 148 0.63 -19.88 -16.69
C THR A 148 1.29 -18.93 -15.72
N LEU A 149 0.55 -18.13 -14.94
CA LEU A 149 1.13 -17.10 -14.07
C LEU A 149 2.18 -17.64 -13.08
N PRO A 150 2.00 -18.81 -12.42
CA PRO A 150 3.01 -19.37 -11.52
C PRO A 150 4.37 -19.65 -12.18
N ARG A 151 4.40 -19.81 -13.51
CA ARG A 151 5.61 -20.11 -14.28
C ARG A 151 6.28 -18.87 -14.85
N THR A 152 5.69 -17.69 -14.67
CA THR A 152 6.25 -16.42 -15.14
C THR A 152 7.19 -15.78 -14.12
N LYS A 153 7.93 -14.76 -14.55
CA LYS A 153 8.71 -13.89 -13.65
C LYS A 153 7.95 -12.61 -13.27
N LEU A 154 6.64 -12.55 -13.55
CA LEU A 154 5.84 -11.35 -13.34
C LEU A 154 5.80 -10.94 -11.87
N LYS A 155 6.14 -9.67 -11.65
CA LYS A 155 5.99 -8.93 -10.40
C LYS A 155 4.84 -7.93 -10.47
N LYS A 156 4.55 -7.39 -11.66
CA LYS A 156 3.42 -6.48 -11.87
C LYS A 156 2.51 -7.01 -12.96
N LEU A 157 1.22 -7.06 -12.67
CA LEU A 157 0.19 -7.40 -13.64
C LEU A 157 -0.93 -6.38 -13.56
N SER A 158 -1.30 -5.82 -14.71
CA SER A 158 -2.53 -5.06 -14.82
C SER A 158 -3.43 -5.59 -15.93
N ILE A 159 -4.69 -5.80 -15.56
CA ILE A 159 -5.74 -6.30 -16.46
C ILE A 159 -7.03 -5.48 -16.29
N GLY A 160 -6.92 -4.25 -15.78
CA GLY A 160 -8.06 -3.38 -15.52
C GLY A 160 -8.86 -3.05 -16.78
N ASN A 161 -10.06 -2.50 -16.59
CA ASN A 161 -10.88 -2.01 -17.70
C ASN A 161 -11.27 -3.06 -18.76
N ASN A 162 -11.28 -4.35 -18.39
CA ASN A 162 -11.77 -5.45 -19.23
C ASN A 162 -13.21 -5.84 -18.82
N TYR A 163 -14.19 -5.03 -19.24
CA TYR A 163 -15.58 -5.12 -18.78
C TYR A 163 -16.30 -6.45 -19.08
N SER A 164 -15.82 -7.22 -20.07
CA SER A 164 -16.39 -8.53 -20.43
C SER A 164 -15.89 -9.67 -19.52
N MET A 165 -14.84 -9.45 -18.72
CA MET A 165 -14.44 -10.39 -17.68
C MET A 165 -15.44 -10.39 -16.53
N LYS A 166 -15.85 -11.58 -16.08
CA LYS A 166 -16.72 -11.77 -14.92
C LYS A 166 -15.92 -12.22 -13.70
N ASP A 167 -16.57 -12.16 -12.54
CA ASP A 167 -15.96 -12.40 -11.23
C ASP A 167 -15.26 -13.77 -11.15
N ASP A 168 -15.78 -14.81 -11.82
CA ASP A 168 -15.15 -16.14 -11.86
C ASP A 168 -13.73 -16.13 -12.44
N ALA A 169 -13.46 -15.31 -13.45
CA ALA A 169 -12.14 -15.21 -14.05
C ALA A 169 -11.16 -14.46 -13.14
N TYR A 170 -11.63 -13.41 -12.45
CA TYR A 170 -10.84 -12.72 -11.43
C TYR A 170 -10.55 -13.64 -10.23
N ALA A 171 -11.54 -14.40 -9.76
CA ALA A 171 -11.36 -15.36 -8.68
C ALA A 171 -10.33 -16.45 -9.03
N GLN A 172 -10.29 -16.92 -10.29
CA GLN A 172 -9.26 -17.85 -10.77
C GLN A 172 -7.85 -17.24 -10.76
N LEU A 173 -7.70 -15.98 -11.18
CA LEU A 173 -6.42 -15.26 -11.07
C LEU A 173 -6.01 -15.11 -9.60
N VAL A 174 -6.94 -14.64 -8.76
CA VAL A 174 -6.66 -14.40 -7.33
C VAL A 174 -6.24 -15.70 -6.63
N ALA A 175 -6.91 -16.81 -6.94
CA ALA A 175 -6.63 -18.11 -6.33
C ALA A 175 -5.18 -18.59 -6.53
N VAL A 176 -4.50 -18.18 -7.61
CA VAL A 176 -3.11 -18.59 -7.89
C VAL A 176 -2.05 -17.63 -7.37
N LEU A 177 -2.42 -16.46 -6.82
CA LEU A 177 -1.46 -15.45 -6.35
C LEU A 177 -0.38 -15.99 -5.40
N PRO A 178 -0.65 -16.92 -4.45
CA PRO A 178 0.38 -17.48 -3.57
C PRO A 178 1.48 -18.25 -4.32
N GLU A 179 1.19 -18.76 -5.52
CA GLU A 179 2.13 -19.48 -6.38
C GLU A 179 2.89 -18.56 -7.34
N THR A 180 2.63 -17.25 -7.29
CA THR A 180 3.24 -16.26 -8.18
C THR A 180 4.23 -15.35 -7.46
N LYS A 181 4.99 -14.57 -8.24
CA LYS A 181 5.87 -13.49 -7.76
C LYS A 181 5.21 -12.11 -7.83
N ILE A 182 3.88 -12.05 -8.05
CA ILE A 182 3.19 -10.79 -8.27
C ILE A 182 3.13 -10.01 -6.95
N GLU A 183 3.72 -8.82 -6.97
CA GLU A 183 3.79 -7.85 -5.87
C GLU A 183 2.78 -6.71 -6.08
N THR A 184 2.49 -6.36 -7.35
CA THR A 184 1.53 -5.32 -7.73
C THR A 184 0.47 -5.86 -8.68
N LEU A 185 -0.81 -5.74 -8.30
CA LEU A 185 -1.93 -6.19 -9.10
C LEU A 185 -2.97 -5.08 -9.30
N ASN A 186 -3.31 -4.79 -10.55
CA ASN A 186 -4.36 -3.83 -10.90
C ASN A 186 -5.51 -4.49 -11.68
N LEU A 187 -6.66 -4.59 -11.01
CA LEU A 187 -7.94 -5.13 -11.47
C LEU A 187 -9.03 -4.04 -11.58
N SER A 188 -8.64 -2.77 -11.58
CA SER A 188 -9.58 -1.63 -11.56
C SER A 188 -10.57 -1.65 -12.71
N LYS A 189 -11.77 -1.10 -12.50
CA LYS A 189 -12.87 -1.05 -13.47
C LYS A 189 -13.25 -2.44 -14.03
N GLY A 190 -12.94 -3.50 -13.29
CA GLY A 190 -13.34 -4.88 -13.56
C GLY A 190 -14.58 -5.32 -12.76
N ASN A 191 -15.21 -6.42 -13.15
CA ASN A 191 -16.31 -7.04 -12.40
C ASN A 191 -15.80 -7.94 -11.27
N VAL A 192 -14.97 -7.37 -10.39
CA VAL A 192 -14.46 -8.03 -9.17
C VAL A 192 -15.56 -7.96 -8.11
N ALA A 193 -16.02 -9.12 -7.62
CA ALA A 193 -17.14 -9.23 -6.70
C ALA A 193 -16.90 -10.33 -5.64
N ASP A 194 -17.96 -10.91 -5.09
CA ASP A 194 -17.91 -11.75 -3.90
C ASP A 194 -17.10 -13.05 -4.05
N LYS A 195 -17.04 -13.66 -5.25
CA LYS A 195 -16.21 -14.86 -5.47
C LYS A 195 -14.73 -14.49 -5.39
N SER A 196 -14.36 -13.35 -5.98
CA SER A 196 -13.00 -12.81 -5.84
C SER A 196 -12.69 -12.43 -4.39
N ALA A 197 -13.64 -11.83 -3.66
CA ALA A 197 -13.46 -11.49 -2.25
C ALA A 197 -13.21 -12.73 -1.37
N ALA A 198 -13.98 -13.80 -1.57
CA ALA A 198 -13.76 -15.08 -0.90
C ALA A 198 -12.42 -15.74 -1.28
N ALA A 199 -11.95 -15.54 -2.52
CA ALA A 199 -10.61 -15.96 -2.91
C ALA A 199 -9.53 -15.12 -2.21
N PHE A 200 -9.67 -13.79 -2.18
CA PHE A 200 -8.74 -12.88 -1.49
C PHE A 200 -8.61 -13.21 0.00
N GLU A 201 -9.71 -13.53 0.69
CA GLU A 201 -9.70 -13.94 2.10
C GLU A 201 -8.68 -15.07 2.36
N LYS A 202 -8.65 -16.05 1.45
CA LYS A 202 -7.82 -17.25 1.58
C LYS A 202 -6.36 -17.01 1.21
N VAL A 203 -6.11 -16.15 0.22
CA VAL A 203 -4.78 -16.07 -0.43
C VAL A 203 -3.95 -14.86 -0.01
N LEU A 204 -4.57 -13.75 0.41
CA LEU A 204 -3.84 -12.54 0.78
C LEU A 204 -2.74 -12.75 1.83
N PRO A 205 -2.91 -13.59 2.88
CA PRO A 205 -1.86 -13.83 3.88
C PRO A 205 -0.59 -14.45 3.29
N GLU A 206 -0.75 -15.37 2.34
CA GLU A 206 0.35 -16.15 1.75
C GLU A 206 0.92 -15.50 0.48
N SER A 207 0.17 -14.59 -0.14
CA SER A 207 0.60 -13.91 -1.36
C SER A 207 1.84 -13.02 -1.17
N SER A 208 2.47 -12.67 -2.29
CA SER A 208 3.54 -11.66 -2.35
C SER A 208 3.02 -10.23 -2.55
N LEU A 209 1.69 -10.03 -2.59
CA LEU A 209 1.10 -8.74 -2.90
C LEU A 209 1.40 -7.69 -1.82
N THR A 210 1.93 -6.56 -2.27
CA THR A 210 2.12 -5.33 -1.47
C THR A 210 1.24 -4.20 -1.99
N SER A 211 0.87 -4.23 -3.27
CA SER A 211 -0.03 -3.25 -3.90
C SER A 211 -1.19 -3.91 -4.64
N LEU A 212 -2.42 -3.44 -4.35
CA LEU A 212 -3.65 -3.93 -4.98
C LEU A 212 -4.55 -2.75 -5.38
N ASN A 213 -5.00 -2.74 -6.63
CA ASN A 213 -6.03 -1.83 -7.12
C ASN A 213 -7.26 -2.61 -7.59
N ILE A 214 -8.37 -2.42 -6.88
CA ILE A 214 -9.70 -2.99 -7.17
C ILE A 214 -10.75 -1.87 -7.26
N ASN A 215 -10.34 -0.65 -7.66
CA ASN A 215 -11.26 0.46 -7.89
C ASN A 215 -12.45 0.03 -8.77
N SER A 216 -13.64 0.50 -8.41
CA SER A 216 -14.91 0.14 -9.05
C SER A 216 -15.34 -1.33 -8.93
N ALA A 217 -14.74 -2.10 -8.02
CA ALA A 217 -15.27 -3.40 -7.63
C ALA A 217 -16.59 -3.25 -6.85
N GLY A 218 -17.35 -4.34 -6.75
CA GLY A 218 -18.65 -4.36 -6.07
C GLY A 218 -18.77 -5.57 -5.17
N PHE A 219 -18.70 -5.35 -3.87
CA PHE A 219 -18.87 -6.41 -2.87
C PHE A 219 -20.23 -6.27 -2.19
N SER A 220 -20.87 -7.41 -1.95
CA SER A 220 -21.92 -7.48 -0.94
C SER A 220 -21.32 -7.33 0.46
N LYS A 221 -22.19 -7.34 1.47
CA LYS A 221 -21.78 -7.38 2.88
C LYS A 221 -20.86 -8.56 3.18
N ASP A 222 -21.20 -9.75 2.67
CA ASP A 222 -20.43 -10.97 2.93
C ASP A 222 -19.10 -10.94 2.18
N GLY A 223 -19.11 -10.45 0.93
CA GLY A 223 -17.89 -10.22 0.16
C GLY A 223 -16.94 -9.25 0.85
N MET A 224 -17.43 -8.10 1.32
CA MET A 224 -16.57 -7.14 2.03
C MET A 224 -16.04 -7.71 3.34
N THR A 225 -16.85 -8.48 4.08
CA THR A 225 -16.40 -9.17 5.30
C THR A 225 -15.25 -10.14 4.99
N ALA A 226 -15.41 -10.98 3.97
CA ALA A 226 -14.37 -11.91 3.52
C ALA A 226 -13.09 -11.18 3.11
N PHE A 227 -13.22 -10.13 2.28
CA PHE A 227 -12.08 -9.33 1.85
C PHE A 227 -11.32 -8.70 3.02
N VAL A 228 -12.05 -8.09 3.97
CA VAL A 228 -11.45 -7.46 5.16
C VAL A 228 -10.77 -8.50 6.08
N ASN A 229 -11.33 -9.70 6.23
CA ASN A 229 -10.70 -10.79 6.98
C ASN A 229 -9.34 -11.19 6.39
N GLY A 230 -9.25 -11.28 5.06
CA GLY A 230 -7.97 -11.49 4.36
C GLY A 230 -7.02 -10.32 4.54
N LEU A 231 -7.53 -9.09 4.40
CA LEU A 231 -6.74 -7.87 4.46
C LEU A 231 -6.03 -7.68 5.82
N LYS A 232 -6.71 -7.99 6.93
CA LYS A 232 -6.13 -7.93 8.30
C LYS A 232 -4.84 -8.74 8.45
N LYS A 233 -4.72 -9.84 7.70
CA LYS A 233 -3.58 -10.79 7.74
C LYS A 233 -2.62 -10.63 6.56
N SER A 234 -2.88 -9.68 5.67
CA SER A 234 -2.13 -9.49 4.43
C SER A 234 -0.83 -8.70 4.62
N LYS A 235 0.03 -8.74 3.60
CA LYS A 235 1.23 -7.90 3.47
C LYS A 235 0.97 -6.60 2.69
N LEU A 236 -0.30 -6.31 2.36
CA LEU A 236 -0.66 -5.15 1.55
C LEU A 236 -0.34 -3.84 2.30
N THR A 237 0.44 -2.99 1.65
CA THR A 237 0.75 -1.63 2.11
C THR A 237 0.00 -0.58 1.31
N ASP A 238 -0.37 -0.88 0.06
CA ASP A 238 -0.96 0.06 -0.88
C ASP A 238 -2.27 -0.52 -1.45
N LEU A 239 -3.40 0.07 -1.10
CA LEU A 239 -4.72 -0.43 -1.49
C LEU A 239 -5.57 0.69 -2.10
N ASN A 240 -6.02 0.47 -3.33
CA ASN A 240 -6.98 1.33 -3.99
C ASN A 240 -8.34 0.61 -4.12
N MET A 241 -9.33 1.16 -3.41
CA MET A 241 -10.73 0.77 -3.40
C MET A 241 -11.63 2.01 -3.63
N SER A 242 -11.21 2.97 -4.46
CA SER A 242 -12.10 4.08 -4.84
C SER A 242 -13.28 3.59 -5.69
N GLN A 243 -14.36 4.37 -5.73
CA GLN A 243 -15.55 4.17 -6.57
C GLN A 243 -16.20 2.79 -6.44
N MET A 244 -16.00 2.14 -5.31
CA MET A 244 -16.59 0.84 -5.03
C MET A 244 -18.12 0.96 -5.03
N ARG A 245 -18.78 -0.07 -5.58
CA ARG A 245 -20.24 -0.19 -5.52
C ARG A 245 -20.63 -0.77 -4.16
N HIS A 246 -20.74 0.07 -3.15
CA HIS A 246 -21.06 -0.36 -1.78
C HIS A 246 -22.20 0.43 -1.14
N THR A 247 -22.89 -0.22 -0.20
CA THR A 247 -23.85 0.41 0.71
C THR A 247 -23.15 0.92 1.97
N GLU A 248 -23.82 1.75 2.76
CA GLU A 248 -23.31 2.22 4.06
C GLU A 248 -22.94 1.05 4.98
N GLN A 249 -23.77 -0.01 5.02
CA GLN A 249 -23.50 -1.22 5.80
C GLN A 249 -22.20 -1.91 5.35
N THR A 250 -21.96 -1.96 4.05
CA THR A 250 -20.75 -2.58 3.49
C THR A 250 -19.53 -1.71 3.78
N ALA A 251 -19.66 -0.40 3.66
CA ALA A 251 -18.59 0.54 4.00
C ALA A 251 -18.24 0.52 5.50
N ALA A 252 -19.22 0.28 6.36
CA ALA A 252 -19.02 0.19 7.80
C ALA A 252 -18.06 -0.95 8.19
N ILE A 253 -18.04 -2.05 7.43
CA ILE A 253 -17.14 -3.18 7.68
C ILE A 253 -15.67 -2.77 7.51
N LEU A 254 -15.33 -2.08 6.41
CA LEU A 254 -13.97 -1.58 6.20
C LEU A 254 -13.63 -0.51 7.24
N THR A 255 -14.55 0.41 7.50
CA THR A 255 -14.39 1.47 8.51
C THR A 255 -14.10 0.89 9.88
N ASP A 256 -14.83 -0.13 10.33
CA ASP A 256 -14.61 -0.77 11.64
C ASP A 256 -13.25 -1.47 11.73
N ALA A 257 -12.76 -1.97 10.59
CA ALA A 257 -11.51 -2.70 10.55
C ALA A 257 -10.27 -1.83 10.44
N LEU A 258 -10.36 -0.54 10.06
CA LEU A 258 -9.19 0.35 9.88
C LEU A 258 -8.14 0.27 11.01
N PRO A 259 -8.52 0.19 12.31
CA PRO A 259 -7.56 0.10 13.41
C PRO A 259 -6.81 -1.25 13.49
N GLU A 260 -7.27 -2.27 12.77
CA GLU A 260 -6.69 -3.61 12.70
C GLU A 260 -5.93 -3.87 11.38
N LEU A 261 -5.95 -2.91 10.43
CA LEU A 261 -5.28 -3.07 9.14
C LEU A 261 -3.80 -2.62 9.22
N HIS A 262 -2.97 -3.27 8.41
CA HIS A 262 -1.55 -2.92 8.24
C HIS A 262 -1.30 -2.01 7.02
N VAL A 263 -2.35 -1.72 6.25
CA VAL A 263 -2.30 -0.86 5.06
C VAL A 263 -1.76 0.52 5.42
N LYS A 264 -0.91 1.06 4.55
CA LYS A 264 -0.27 2.38 4.71
C LYS A 264 -0.89 3.43 3.81
N LYS A 265 -1.20 3.08 2.57
CA LYS A 265 -1.90 3.94 1.62
C LYS A 265 -3.24 3.33 1.29
N LEU A 266 -4.32 4.05 1.60
CA LEU A 266 -5.67 3.62 1.30
C LEU A 266 -6.37 4.71 0.51
N ARG A 267 -6.87 4.36 -0.67
CA ARG A 267 -7.85 5.17 -1.40
C ARG A 267 -9.22 4.51 -1.31
N TYR A 268 -10.21 5.23 -0.78
CA TYR A 268 -11.55 4.72 -0.55
C TYR A 268 -12.56 5.86 -0.60
N ASP A 269 -13.74 5.67 -1.19
CA ASP A 269 -14.72 6.75 -1.30
C ASP A 269 -15.88 6.52 -0.32
N ILE A 270 -16.29 7.58 0.37
CA ILE A 270 -17.47 7.61 1.23
C ILE A 270 -18.56 8.34 0.46
N TRP A 271 -19.68 7.66 0.19
CA TRP A 271 -20.76 8.25 -0.59
C TRP A 271 -21.49 9.33 0.20
N HIS A 272 -21.84 10.42 -0.48
CA HIS A 272 -22.59 11.54 0.09
C HIS A 272 -23.97 11.16 0.64
N THR A 273 -24.53 10.03 0.21
CA THR A 273 -25.83 9.52 0.65
C THR A 273 -25.79 8.84 2.02
N TYR A 274 -24.61 8.68 2.63
CA TYR A 274 -24.48 8.04 3.94
C TYR A 274 -24.87 8.97 5.08
N SER A 275 -25.30 8.35 6.17
CA SER A 275 -25.76 9.02 7.38
C SER A 275 -24.67 9.86 8.05
N ASP A 276 -25.07 10.91 8.77
CA ASP A 276 -24.13 11.71 9.58
C ASP A 276 -23.44 10.84 10.64
N GLU A 277 -24.16 9.84 11.20
CA GLU A 277 -23.60 8.86 12.13
C GLU A 277 -22.48 8.04 11.50
N PHE A 278 -22.59 7.68 10.21
CA PHE A 278 -21.52 7.00 9.49
C PHE A 278 -20.28 7.91 9.37
N TYR A 279 -20.45 9.18 9.03
CA TYR A 279 -19.33 10.12 8.94
C TYR A 279 -18.62 10.29 10.29
N ASP A 280 -19.37 10.36 11.39
CA ASP A 280 -18.80 10.41 12.75
C ASP A 280 -18.02 9.12 13.07
N LYS A 281 -18.59 7.97 12.73
CA LYS A 281 -17.95 6.67 12.89
C LYS A 281 -16.65 6.56 12.08
N ALA A 282 -16.68 6.98 10.82
CA ALA A 282 -15.51 6.97 9.95
C ALA A 282 -14.42 7.90 10.46
N ALA A 283 -14.76 9.13 10.85
CA ALA A 283 -13.82 10.08 11.46
C ALA A 283 -13.19 9.50 12.75
N LYS A 284 -14.00 8.86 13.60
CA LYS A 284 -13.51 8.20 14.82
C LYS A 284 -12.53 7.07 14.52
N SER A 285 -12.85 6.22 13.54
CA SER A 285 -11.99 5.09 13.16
C SER A 285 -10.66 5.54 12.54
N ILE A 286 -10.69 6.57 11.68
CA ILE A 286 -9.48 7.19 11.11
C ILE A 286 -8.60 7.78 12.23
N ARG A 287 -9.21 8.36 13.28
CA ARG A 287 -8.51 8.93 14.44
C ARG A 287 -8.05 7.88 15.47
N ASP A 288 -8.45 6.61 15.34
CA ASP A 288 -8.07 5.57 16.30
C ASP A 288 -6.54 5.45 16.35
N PRO A 289 -5.91 5.46 17.55
CA PRO A 289 -4.46 5.36 17.68
C PRO A 289 -3.83 4.09 17.09
N ARG A 290 -4.63 3.05 16.84
CA ARG A 290 -4.19 1.81 16.20
C ARG A 290 -4.24 1.88 14.68
N CYS A 291 -4.93 2.86 14.09
CA CYS A 291 -4.95 3.06 12.65
C CYS A 291 -3.51 3.25 12.12
N ARG A 292 -3.18 2.49 11.06
CA ARG A 292 -1.82 2.46 10.47
C ARG A 292 -1.71 3.16 9.14
N LEU A 293 -2.78 3.78 8.66
CA LEU A 293 -2.73 4.59 7.44
C LEU A 293 -1.76 5.76 7.63
N GLU A 294 -0.89 5.93 6.64
CA GLU A 294 0.06 7.03 6.52
C GLU A 294 -0.37 7.99 5.42
N GLN A 295 -1.00 7.46 4.36
CA GLN A 295 -1.59 8.23 3.27
C GLN A 295 -3.06 7.84 3.10
N PRO A 296 -3.95 8.33 4.00
CA PRO A 296 -5.39 8.17 3.84
C PRO A 296 -5.91 9.11 2.76
N PHE A 297 -6.60 8.53 1.77
CA PHE A 297 -7.34 9.23 0.73
C PHE A 297 -8.81 8.80 0.77
N PHE A 298 -9.61 9.52 1.54
CA PHE A 298 -11.04 9.29 1.61
C PHE A 298 -11.78 10.27 0.68
N GLY A 299 -12.28 9.77 -0.45
CA GLY A 299 -13.08 10.59 -1.38
C GLY A 299 -14.44 10.89 -0.76
N VAL A 300 -14.73 12.17 -0.51
CA VAL A 300 -15.98 12.66 0.07
C VAL A 300 -16.72 13.59 -0.89
N SER A 301 -16.56 13.32 -2.19
CA SER A 301 -17.20 14.10 -3.24
C SER A 301 -18.70 14.15 -3.02
N TYR A 302 -19.27 15.35 -3.13
CA TYR A 302 -20.69 15.65 -2.94
C TYR A 302 -21.22 15.50 -1.50
N ALA A 303 -20.39 15.15 -0.51
CA ALA A 303 -20.80 15.20 0.89
C ALA A 303 -21.12 16.65 1.31
N SER A 304 -21.95 16.83 2.35
CA SER A 304 -22.14 18.15 2.96
C SER A 304 -20.78 18.72 3.42
N PRO A 305 -20.59 20.06 3.42
CA PRO A 305 -19.35 20.66 3.89
C PRO A 305 -18.94 20.20 5.30
N GLN A 306 -19.92 20.01 6.20
CA GLN A 306 -19.71 19.52 7.56
C GLN A 306 -19.16 18.09 7.56
N ASN A 307 -19.76 17.17 6.80
CA ASN A 307 -19.33 15.78 6.74
C ASN A 307 -17.97 15.62 6.04
N ALA A 308 -17.73 16.38 4.97
CA ALA A 308 -16.42 16.44 4.33
C ALA A 308 -15.35 16.92 5.33
N GLN A 309 -15.64 17.96 6.12
CA GLN A 309 -14.74 18.48 7.14
C GLN A 309 -14.43 17.46 8.25
N LYS A 310 -15.41 16.65 8.68
CA LYS A 310 -15.20 15.56 9.65
C LYS A 310 -14.12 14.59 9.18
N ILE A 311 -14.20 14.15 7.92
CA ILE A 311 -13.25 13.18 7.35
C ILE A 311 -11.90 13.83 7.04
N ASN A 312 -11.88 15.02 6.45
CA ASN A 312 -10.65 15.72 6.11
C ASN A 312 -9.83 16.03 7.38
N SER A 313 -10.47 16.55 8.43
CA SER A 313 -9.80 16.83 9.70
C SER A 313 -9.31 15.56 10.40
N ALA A 314 -10.04 14.44 10.29
CA ALA A 314 -9.59 13.15 10.79
C ALA A 314 -8.33 12.66 10.05
N CYS A 315 -8.30 12.81 8.72
CA CYS A 315 -7.15 12.48 7.89
C CYS A 315 -5.94 13.36 8.21
N GLU A 316 -6.12 14.66 8.38
CA GLU A 316 -5.07 15.61 8.78
C GLU A 316 -4.51 15.28 10.16
N PHE A 317 -5.38 14.98 11.14
CA PHE A 317 -4.98 14.54 12.46
C PHE A 317 -4.13 13.26 12.41
N LEU A 318 -4.57 12.26 11.64
CA LEU A 318 -3.82 11.02 11.47
C LEU A 318 -2.45 11.27 10.82
N LYS A 319 -2.40 12.05 9.72
CA LYS A 319 -1.16 12.42 9.03
C LYS A 319 -0.20 13.16 9.96
N SER A 320 -0.70 14.07 10.79
CA SER A 320 0.10 14.79 11.79
C SER A 320 0.72 13.85 12.83
N ASN A 321 -0.06 12.90 13.36
CA ASN A 321 0.45 11.91 14.31
C ASN A 321 1.45 10.94 13.68
N VAL A 322 1.21 10.50 12.44
CA VAL A 322 2.15 9.69 11.66
C VAL A 322 3.47 10.44 11.47
N ALA A 323 3.43 11.69 11.04
CA ALA A 323 4.62 12.51 10.85
C ALA A 323 5.41 12.67 12.17
N TYR A 324 4.71 12.90 13.29
CA TYR A 324 5.32 13.04 14.61
C TYR A 324 6.10 11.78 15.03
N ARG A 325 5.46 10.60 15.00
CA ARG A 325 6.12 9.35 15.41
C ARG A 325 7.24 8.92 14.46
N LEU A 326 7.09 9.12 13.15
CA LEU A 326 8.12 8.78 12.17
C LEU A 326 9.36 9.68 12.30
N ALA A 327 9.16 10.99 12.52
CA ALA A 327 10.26 11.92 12.75
C ALA A 327 11.07 11.54 14.00
N ILE A 328 10.40 11.21 15.11
CA ILE A 328 11.08 10.78 16.35
C ILE A 328 11.82 9.45 16.14
N ALA A 329 11.21 8.49 15.45
CA ALA A 329 11.86 7.22 15.13
C ALA A 329 13.13 7.42 14.28
N GLN A 330 13.08 8.31 13.29
CA GLN A 330 14.24 8.66 12.45
C GLN A 330 15.33 9.34 13.27
N LYS A 331 14.98 10.35 14.08
CA LYS A 331 15.94 11.03 14.96
C LYS A 331 16.57 10.08 15.98
N THR A 332 15.79 9.16 16.55
CA THR A 332 16.29 8.14 17.47
C THR A 332 17.36 7.28 16.82
N LYS A 333 17.11 6.81 15.58
CA LYS A 333 18.12 6.04 14.82
C LYS A 333 19.37 6.88 14.53
N ALA A 334 19.19 8.13 14.12
CA ALA A 334 20.29 9.04 13.78
C ALA A 334 21.16 9.44 14.99
N ASN A 335 20.58 9.43 16.19
CA ASN A 335 21.23 9.82 17.43
C ASN A 335 21.58 8.63 18.35
N ALA A 336 21.43 7.40 17.85
CA ALA A 336 21.87 6.22 18.57
C ALA A 336 23.36 6.32 18.93
N GLY A 337 23.69 6.14 20.22
CA GLY A 337 25.06 6.22 20.73
C GLY A 337 25.62 7.63 20.88
N LYS A 338 24.87 8.67 20.51
CA LYS A 338 25.24 10.07 20.81
C LYS A 338 24.71 10.47 22.17
N GLU A 339 25.41 11.40 22.79
CA GLU A 339 25.05 11.98 24.08
C GLU A 339 24.21 13.24 23.90
N PRO A 340 23.10 13.42 24.66
CA PRO A 340 22.32 14.64 24.64
C PRO A 340 23.05 15.80 25.36
N PRO A 341 22.67 17.06 25.09
CA PRO A 341 23.06 18.20 25.91
C PRO A 341 22.76 17.95 27.41
N GLU A 342 23.63 18.46 28.29
CA GLU A 342 23.61 18.12 29.73
C GLU A 342 22.29 18.43 30.43
N GLU A 343 21.65 19.55 30.11
CA GLU A 343 20.42 20.03 30.77
C GLU A 343 19.14 19.83 29.93
N MET A 344 19.19 19.01 28.88
CA MET A 344 18.03 18.80 28.00
C MET A 344 16.85 18.14 28.73
N GLY A 345 15.67 18.76 28.73
CA GLY A 345 14.42 18.22 29.30
C GLY A 345 14.03 16.84 28.74
N LEU A 346 13.17 16.09 29.43
CA LEU A 346 12.83 14.72 28.99
C LEU A 346 11.91 14.73 27.76
N VAL A 347 11.02 15.73 27.64
CA VAL A 347 10.20 15.91 26.44
C VAL A 347 11.10 16.29 25.27
N ASP A 348 11.97 17.28 25.44
CA ASP A 348 12.94 17.69 24.40
C ASP A 348 13.85 16.53 23.97
N ALA A 349 14.29 15.71 24.93
CA ALA A 349 15.07 14.52 24.64
C ALA A 349 14.30 13.50 23.80
N LEU A 350 13.01 13.27 24.09
CA LEU A 350 12.17 12.42 23.26
C LEU A 350 12.02 12.99 21.84
N GLU A 351 11.67 14.26 21.71
CA GLU A 351 11.41 14.90 20.42
C GLU A 351 12.65 15.00 19.53
N ASN A 352 13.84 14.95 20.14
CA ASN A 352 15.13 14.94 19.45
C ASN A 352 15.79 13.56 19.36
N GLY A 353 15.09 12.49 19.78
CA GLY A 353 15.57 11.10 19.64
C GLY A 353 16.69 10.71 20.60
N PHE A 354 16.77 11.34 21.76
CA PHE A 354 17.75 11.11 22.82
C PHE A 354 17.15 10.51 24.11
N ILE A 355 15.86 10.16 24.12
CA ILE A 355 15.17 9.78 25.36
C ILE A 355 15.86 8.64 26.12
N GLU A 356 16.45 7.66 25.44
CA GLU A 356 17.14 6.55 26.10
C GLU A 356 18.38 7.02 26.86
N GLN A 357 19.22 7.84 26.23
CA GLN A 357 20.42 8.40 26.84
C GLN A 357 20.07 9.38 27.96
N ALA A 358 19.05 10.19 27.74
CA ALA A 358 18.55 11.16 28.70
C ALA A 358 17.98 10.49 29.96
N LEU A 359 17.37 9.30 29.85
CA LEU A 359 16.91 8.51 30.98
C LEU A 359 18.07 7.82 31.71
N ASN A 360 19.10 7.34 31.00
CA ASN A 360 20.26 6.70 31.62
C ASN A 360 21.06 7.64 32.55
N ARG A 361 21.00 8.95 32.31
CA ARG A 361 21.68 9.99 33.11
C ARG A 361 20.88 10.44 34.34
N ARG A 362 19.64 9.96 34.50
CA ARG A 362 18.71 10.42 35.53
C ARG A 362 18.41 9.34 36.55
N PRO A 363 17.93 9.73 37.75
CA PRO A 363 17.33 8.78 38.67
C PRO A 363 16.17 8.01 38.00
N PRO A 364 15.85 6.81 38.51
CA PRO A 364 14.67 6.08 38.06
C PRO A 364 13.40 6.94 38.10
N LEU A 365 12.54 6.72 37.11
CA LEU A 365 11.31 7.49 36.92
C LEU A 365 10.34 7.34 38.10
N SER A 366 9.55 8.40 38.29
CA SER A 366 8.36 8.43 39.14
C SER A 366 7.14 8.78 38.30
N SER A 367 5.94 8.52 38.84
CA SER A 367 4.69 8.94 38.19
C SER A 367 4.62 10.46 38.07
N ALA A 368 5.15 11.20 39.05
CA ALA A 368 5.17 12.66 39.02
C ALA A 368 6.00 13.20 37.84
N VAL A 369 7.19 12.64 37.59
CA VAL A 369 8.04 13.05 36.46
C VAL A 369 7.35 12.79 35.12
N CYS A 370 6.65 11.65 35.00
CA CYS A 370 5.94 11.32 33.76
C CYS A 370 4.78 12.29 33.45
N MET A 371 4.16 12.84 34.50
CA MET A 371 2.97 13.70 34.41
C MET A 371 3.28 15.20 34.49
N THR A 372 4.50 15.58 34.89
CA THR A 372 4.90 16.98 34.95
C THR A 372 4.91 17.55 33.54
N GLU A 373 4.18 18.65 33.34
CA GLU A 373 4.18 19.37 32.07
C GLU A 373 5.51 20.14 31.94
N GLU A 374 6.18 19.97 30.81
CA GLU A 374 7.36 20.76 30.44
C GLU A 374 6.91 21.92 29.53
N LYS A 375 7.64 22.19 28.46
CA LYS A 375 7.32 23.26 27.51
C LYS A 375 5.97 23.00 26.82
N ASP A 376 5.20 24.06 26.60
CA ASP A 376 3.91 24.05 25.89
C ASP A 376 2.80 23.16 26.52
N GLY A 377 2.91 22.85 27.82
CA GLY A 377 1.90 22.05 28.54
C GLY A 377 1.94 20.55 28.23
N VAL A 378 3.02 20.07 27.60
CA VAL A 378 3.17 18.66 27.22
C VAL A 378 3.94 17.92 28.30
N SER A 379 3.38 16.81 28.79
CA SER A 379 4.08 15.91 29.71
C SER A 379 4.86 14.84 28.97
N LEU A 380 5.87 14.26 29.63
CA LEU A 380 6.64 13.15 29.07
C LEU A 380 5.74 11.97 28.68
N LEU A 381 4.72 11.67 29.49
CA LEU A 381 3.79 10.58 29.20
C LEU A 381 2.98 10.85 27.92
N SER A 382 2.40 12.05 27.78
CA SER A 382 1.59 12.38 26.60
C SER A 382 2.43 12.43 25.33
N ALA A 383 3.65 12.97 25.40
CA ALA A 383 4.61 12.94 24.30
C ALA A 383 5.02 11.51 23.92
N ALA A 384 5.32 10.65 24.90
CA ALA A 384 5.69 9.25 24.68
C ALA A 384 4.54 8.43 24.08
N ILE A 385 3.30 8.67 24.53
CA ILE A 385 2.10 8.06 23.95
C ILE A 385 1.99 8.39 22.47
N ARG A 386 2.08 9.69 22.11
CA ARG A 386 1.96 10.18 20.73
C ARG A 386 3.12 9.72 19.84
N ALA A 387 4.32 9.66 20.38
CA ALA A 387 5.53 9.18 19.70
C ALA A 387 5.56 7.65 19.52
N GLU A 388 4.60 6.92 20.12
CA GLU A 388 4.59 5.46 20.21
C GLU A 388 5.85 4.89 20.88
N ARG A 389 6.31 5.55 21.96
CA ARG A 389 7.52 5.22 22.73
C ARG A 389 7.24 4.76 24.16
N LEU A 390 6.06 4.22 24.42
CA LEU A 390 5.75 3.63 25.73
C LEU A 390 6.67 2.46 26.06
N ASP A 391 7.17 1.72 25.07
CA ASP A 391 8.17 0.66 25.22
C ASP A 391 9.45 1.16 25.90
N THR A 392 9.88 2.35 25.52
CA THR A 392 11.09 3.01 26.01
C THR A 392 10.82 3.57 27.40
N LEU A 393 9.71 4.29 27.58
CA LEU A 393 9.35 4.91 28.85
C LEU A 393 9.11 3.86 29.95
N PHE A 394 8.33 2.82 29.65
CA PHE A 394 7.99 1.73 30.58
C PHE A 394 8.99 0.56 30.56
N SER A 395 10.21 0.75 30.05
CA SER A 395 11.26 -0.26 30.15
C SER A 395 11.65 -0.51 31.61
N SER A 396 11.84 -1.78 32.02
CA SER A 396 12.18 -2.13 33.40
C SER A 396 13.51 -1.54 33.89
N LYS A 397 14.36 -1.00 32.99
CA LYS A 397 15.61 -0.31 33.33
C LYS A 397 15.38 1.08 33.93
N ASN A 398 14.27 1.73 33.58
CA ASN A 398 14.00 3.11 33.98
C ASN A 398 13.24 3.23 35.31
N TRP A 399 12.86 2.10 35.92
CA TRP A 399 12.00 2.07 37.10
C TRP A 399 12.57 1.16 38.20
N ASN A 400 12.44 1.59 39.45
CA ASN A 400 12.82 0.82 40.63
C ASN A 400 11.68 0.67 41.66
N ASN A 401 10.52 1.27 41.40
CA ASN A 401 9.36 1.27 42.28
C ASN A 401 8.11 0.86 41.49
N ALA A 402 7.55 -0.30 41.83
CA ALA A 402 6.39 -0.86 41.12
C ALA A 402 5.09 -0.08 41.37
N LYS A 403 4.98 0.66 42.48
CA LYS A 403 3.82 1.51 42.78
C LYS A 403 3.82 2.74 41.87
N GLU A 404 4.95 3.42 41.75
CA GLU A 404 5.13 4.56 40.84
C GLU A 404 4.94 4.14 39.37
N PHE A 405 5.50 2.99 39.00
CA PHE A 405 5.32 2.40 37.66
C PHE A 405 3.84 2.16 37.32
N ALA A 406 3.07 1.60 38.27
CA ALA A 406 1.64 1.39 38.09
C ALA A 406 0.86 2.72 38.05
N ALA A 407 1.19 3.67 38.92
CA ALA A 407 0.56 4.98 38.96
C ALA A 407 0.74 5.75 37.63
N ALA A 408 1.92 5.68 37.00
CA ALA A 408 2.14 6.26 35.69
C ALA A 408 1.31 5.56 34.59
N TRP A 409 1.20 4.23 34.65
CA TRP A 409 0.41 3.45 33.69
C TRP A 409 -1.09 3.70 33.80
N ASP A 410 -1.61 3.98 35.00
CA ASP A 410 -3.02 4.29 35.20
C ASP A 410 -3.46 5.55 34.44
N HIS A 411 -2.51 6.44 34.11
CA HIS A 411 -2.73 7.62 33.27
C HIS A 411 -2.61 7.34 31.76
N VAL A 412 -2.19 6.13 31.33
CA VAL A 412 -2.19 5.76 29.91
C VAL A 412 -3.63 5.43 29.48
N PRO A 413 -4.20 6.19 28.52
CA PRO A 413 -5.56 5.95 28.06
C PRO A 413 -5.71 4.54 27.44
N PRO A 414 -6.84 3.85 27.66
CA PRO A 414 -7.05 2.48 27.18
C PRO A 414 -6.73 2.26 25.70
N GLU A 415 -7.09 3.21 24.85
CA GLU A 415 -6.87 3.20 23.40
C GLU A 415 -5.40 3.29 22.98
N HIS A 416 -4.48 3.61 23.90
CA HIS A 416 -3.03 3.63 23.66
C HIS A 416 -2.30 2.46 24.33
N ARG A 417 -2.98 1.66 25.16
CA ARG A 417 -2.36 0.52 25.89
C ARG A 417 -1.90 -0.60 24.98
N TRP A 418 -2.35 -0.64 23.72
CA TRP A 418 -1.86 -1.59 22.71
C TRP A 418 -0.34 -1.55 22.55
N GLN A 419 0.33 -0.41 22.82
CA GLN A 419 1.78 -0.31 22.71
C GLN A 419 2.54 -1.28 23.63
N LEU A 420 1.92 -1.71 24.74
CA LEU A 420 2.49 -2.67 25.71
C LEU A 420 1.59 -3.90 25.93
N ASP A 421 0.85 -4.35 24.91
CA ASP A 421 -0.10 -5.46 25.03
C ASP A 421 0.50 -6.87 24.88
N GLY A 422 1.78 -6.98 24.49
CA GLY A 422 2.44 -8.26 24.26
C GLY A 422 2.13 -8.93 22.93
N LYS A 423 1.39 -8.28 22.01
CA LYS A 423 1.02 -8.82 20.70
C LYS A 423 1.94 -8.30 19.60
N ASP A 424 2.06 -9.02 18.50
CA ASP A 424 2.81 -8.58 17.31
C ASP A 424 4.27 -8.19 17.61
N GLY A 425 4.89 -8.87 18.57
CA GLY A 425 6.26 -8.58 19.03
C GLY A 425 6.39 -7.38 19.98
N ARG A 426 5.28 -6.68 20.31
CA ARG A 426 5.28 -5.60 21.28
C ARG A 426 5.60 -6.10 22.69
N PRO A 427 6.21 -5.26 23.56
CA PRO A 427 6.41 -5.59 24.97
C PRO A 427 5.09 -5.78 25.73
N SER A 428 5.15 -6.44 26.88
CA SER A 428 3.96 -6.73 27.72
C SER A 428 4.06 -6.02 29.06
N PHE A 429 3.12 -5.10 29.34
CA PHE A 429 3.09 -4.35 30.59
C PHE A 429 3.12 -5.25 31.84
N PRO A 430 2.29 -6.32 31.96
CA PRO A 430 2.36 -7.23 33.11
C PRO A 430 3.73 -7.87 33.31
N LYS A 431 4.41 -8.27 32.22
CA LYS A 431 5.76 -8.86 32.31
C LYS A 431 6.76 -7.84 32.82
N ILE A 432 6.73 -6.62 32.28
CA ILE A 432 7.64 -5.55 32.71
C ILE A 432 7.39 -5.15 34.17
N LYS A 433 6.12 -5.05 34.60
CA LYS A 433 5.77 -4.77 36.00
C LYS A 433 6.39 -5.81 36.95
N ASN A 434 6.33 -7.10 36.58
CA ASN A 434 6.92 -8.17 37.37
C ASN A 434 8.45 -8.05 37.48
N GLU A 435 9.13 -7.63 36.41
CA GLU A 435 10.56 -7.36 36.45
C GLU A 435 10.91 -6.20 37.39
N VAL A 436 10.14 -5.10 37.33
CA VAL A 436 10.33 -3.95 38.23
C VAL A 436 10.12 -4.36 39.69
N MET A 437 9.07 -5.14 39.98
CA MET A 437 8.84 -5.69 41.33
C MET A 437 10.00 -6.55 41.81
N LYS A 438 10.50 -7.46 40.96
CA LYS A 438 11.64 -8.32 41.30
C LYS A 438 12.90 -7.51 41.61
N LYS A 439 13.20 -6.47 40.83
CA LYS A 439 14.33 -5.56 41.07
C LYS A 439 14.20 -4.81 42.40
N ALA A 440 13.00 -4.31 42.70
CA ALA A 440 12.71 -3.60 43.94
C ALA A 440 12.93 -4.50 45.18
N VAL A 441 12.42 -5.74 45.14
CA VAL A 441 12.61 -6.72 46.21
C VAL A 441 14.08 -7.08 46.41
N LEU A 442 14.82 -7.36 45.33
CA LEU A 442 16.25 -7.67 45.41
C LEU A 442 17.06 -6.52 46.01
N SER A 443 16.72 -5.28 45.65
CA SER A 443 17.36 -4.09 46.23
C SER A 443 17.06 -3.95 47.73
N ALA A 444 15.83 -4.21 48.15
CA ALA A 444 15.44 -4.19 49.56
C ALA A 444 16.14 -5.27 50.39
N VAL A 445 16.20 -6.52 49.88
CA VAL A 445 16.91 -7.63 50.53
C VAL A 445 18.40 -7.33 50.68
N ARG A 446 19.04 -6.80 49.63
CA ARG A 446 20.46 -6.39 49.69
C ARG A 446 20.69 -5.29 50.73
N LYS A 447 19.82 -4.29 50.80
CA LYS A 447 19.93 -3.22 51.82
C LYS A 447 19.76 -3.74 53.24
N ASN A 448 18.91 -4.74 53.47
CA ASN A 448 18.73 -5.36 54.78
C ASN A 448 19.93 -6.23 55.20
N ASN A 449 20.55 -6.94 54.25
CA ASN A 449 21.73 -7.77 54.52
C ASN A 449 23.03 -6.97 54.73
N VAL A 450 23.07 -5.68 54.39
CA VAL A 450 24.22 -4.79 54.64
C VAL A 450 24.07 -4.02 55.97
N ARG A 451 22.87 -4.04 56.56
CA ARG A 451 22.56 -3.38 57.84
C ARG A 451 22.59 -4.32 59.06
N ASN A 452 22.67 -5.62 58.81
CA ASN A 452 22.98 -6.66 59.80
C ASN A 452 24.45 -7.05 59.66
#